data_AF-A0A1F9C3W5-F1
#
_entry.id   AF-A0A1F9C3W5-F1
#
_cell.length_a   1.000
_cell.length_b   1.000
_cell.length_c   1.000
_cell.angle_alpha   90.00
_cell.angle_beta   90.00
_cell.angle_gamma   90.00
#
_symmetry.space_group_name_H-M   'P 1'
#
loop_
_entity.id
_entity.type
_entity.pdbx_description
1 polymer ?
#
loop_
_entity_poly.entity_id
_entity_poly.type
_entity_poly.pdbx_seq_one_letter_code
_entity_poly.pdbx_strand_id
1 'polypeptide(L)'
;MVEFNARYGTIGTALDTCLVCHTIPNPVVGNGPRNLYGTHLFVFNYNFAVVEPFDSDIDGFTNIAEIIARTFPGDPNSKPGPDTTPPVVNSFVIPADHNTLVVPILSFTANDNTGVTGWMVTDIPAFPAAADPNWSPTPPATFSFTTPGIKTLFAWAKDATGNVSSPGLSASVTITLTRFQDVPANHPSFSRIEAIAAAGITRGCQSDDPATLQNEALFCPGNPVTREQAAAFMIRTLNGADPVGVCAQPPFSDVPVDDIFCIHIEQMATRGITRGIGENLFEPSLPVTREQMAAFLIRAVFPGDPPGVCAVPPFPDVLVGNPFCRHIEELVARAITLGCLGDDPGTPGNEAQFCPADLVTRDQMAVFLGRAFLALP
;
A
#
# COMPACT_ATOMS: atom_id res chain seq x y z
N MET A 1 57.00 -23.39 15.61
CA MET A 1 56.65 -22.23 14.75
C MET A 1 56.08 -22.65 13.40
N VAL A 2 56.79 -23.46 12.60
CA VAL A 2 56.33 -23.91 11.27
C VAL A 2 54.90 -24.48 11.29
N GLU A 3 54.60 -25.38 12.22
CA GLU A 3 53.26 -25.99 12.34
C GLU A 3 52.17 -24.98 12.73
N PHE A 4 52.44 -24.13 13.71
CA PHE A 4 51.52 -23.07 14.13
C PHE A 4 51.22 -22.10 12.98
N ASN A 5 52.26 -21.68 12.26
CA ASN A 5 52.12 -20.80 11.10
C ASN A 5 51.32 -21.42 9.97
N ALA A 6 51.55 -22.71 9.69
CA ALA A 6 50.79 -23.44 8.68
C ALA A 6 49.32 -23.62 9.09
N ARG A 7 49.05 -23.87 10.38
CA ARG A 7 47.69 -24.07 10.91
C ARG A 7 46.86 -22.78 10.89
N TYR A 8 47.43 -21.66 11.31
CA TYR A 8 46.69 -20.40 11.51
C TYR A 8 47.00 -19.31 10.47
N GLY A 9 47.82 -19.63 9.48
CA GLY A 9 48.21 -18.70 8.42
C GLY A 9 48.86 -17.42 8.96
N THR A 10 49.73 -17.52 9.95
CA THR A 10 50.34 -16.36 10.63
C THR A 10 51.66 -15.88 10.01
N ILE A 11 52.14 -16.50 8.93
CA ILE A 11 53.41 -16.13 8.27
C ILE A 11 53.43 -14.63 7.94
N GLY A 12 54.50 -13.93 8.35
CA GLY A 12 54.69 -12.50 8.12
C GLY A 12 53.85 -11.57 9.03
N THR A 13 53.08 -12.11 9.97
CA THR A 13 52.33 -11.32 10.97
C THR A 13 53.15 -11.15 12.27
N ALA A 14 52.63 -10.37 13.23
CA ALA A 14 53.23 -10.24 14.56
C ALA A 14 53.38 -11.61 15.28
N LEU A 15 52.50 -12.56 14.98
CA LEU A 15 52.52 -13.91 15.55
C LEU A 15 53.52 -14.86 14.88
N ASP A 16 54.18 -14.45 13.79
CA ASP A 16 55.27 -15.21 13.14
C ASP A 16 56.61 -15.06 13.88
N THR A 17 56.56 -15.17 15.21
CA THR A 17 57.73 -15.00 16.06
C THR A 17 57.63 -15.93 17.26
N CYS A 18 58.78 -16.26 17.88
CA CYS A 18 58.78 -17.04 19.12
C CYS A 18 58.06 -16.33 20.28
N LEU A 19 57.73 -15.04 20.16
CA LEU A 19 56.99 -14.30 21.19
C LEU A 19 55.57 -14.82 21.41
N VAL A 20 55.00 -15.56 20.44
CA VAL A 20 53.70 -16.21 20.63
C VAL A 20 53.71 -17.19 21.81
N CYS A 21 54.82 -17.88 22.07
CA CYS A 21 54.93 -18.85 23.17
C CYS A 21 55.94 -18.44 24.27
N HIS A 22 56.70 -17.37 24.08
CA HIS A 22 57.80 -16.98 24.96
C HIS A 22 57.80 -15.49 25.27
N THR A 23 58.33 -15.11 26.43
CA THR A 23 58.37 -13.70 26.86
C THR A 23 59.51 -12.89 26.26
N ILE A 24 60.49 -13.54 25.63
CA ILE A 24 61.64 -12.89 24.98
C ILE A 24 61.96 -13.54 23.63
N PRO A 25 62.40 -12.76 22.61
CA PRO A 25 62.84 -13.34 21.35
C PRO A 25 64.21 -13.99 21.56
N ASN A 26 64.30 -15.32 21.48
CA ASN A 26 65.59 -16.02 21.45
C ASN A 26 65.76 -16.71 20.08
N PRO A 27 66.65 -16.21 19.21
CA PRO A 27 66.79 -16.70 17.85
C PRO A 27 67.52 -18.06 17.73
N VAL A 28 68.05 -18.64 18.81
CA VAL A 28 68.99 -19.77 18.68
C VAL A 28 68.43 -21.12 19.14
N VAL A 29 67.42 -21.21 20.03
CA VAL A 29 66.98 -22.55 20.52
C VAL A 29 65.56 -22.69 21.11
N GLY A 30 64.66 -21.70 21.05
CA GLY A 30 63.28 -21.89 21.57
C GLY A 30 63.18 -22.19 23.07
N ASN A 31 64.24 -21.92 23.85
CA ASN A 31 64.37 -22.22 25.28
C ASN A 31 64.23 -20.95 26.18
N GLY A 32 63.56 -19.90 25.69
CA GLY A 32 63.21 -18.76 26.53
C GLY A 32 62.13 -19.12 27.55
N PRO A 33 61.97 -18.35 28.65
CA PRO A 33 60.81 -18.50 29.53
C PRO A 33 59.51 -18.45 28.72
N ARG A 34 58.60 -19.39 28.98
CA ARG A 34 57.30 -19.44 28.31
C ARG A 34 56.41 -18.31 28.83
N ASN A 35 55.61 -17.70 27.95
CA ASN A 35 54.49 -16.87 28.37
C ASN A 35 53.32 -17.76 28.83
N LEU A 36 52.17 -17.16 29.13
CA LEU A 36 51.01 -17.91 29.65
C LEU A 36 50.47 -18.91 28.63
N TYR A 37 50.29 -18.50 27.36
CA TYR A 37 49.92 -19.39 26.25
C TYR A 37 50.91 -20.54 26.03
N GLY A 38 52.21 -20.23 25.98
CA GLY A 38 53.27 -21.22 25.82
C GLY A 38 53.32 -22.21 26.97
N THR A 39 52.95 -21.78 28.19
CA THR A 39 52.82 -22.66 29.36
C THR A 39 51.65 -23.62 29.21
N HIS A 40 50.48 -23.14 28.78
CA HIS A 40 49.34 -24.01 28.45
C HIS A 40 49.67 -25.01 27.34
N LEU A 41 50.30 -24.55 26.25
CA LEU A 41 50.78 -25.47 25.20
C LEU A 41 51.70 -26.55 25.75
N PHE A 42 52.66 -26.20 26.61
CA PHE A 42 53.55 -27.19 27.22
C PHE A 42 52.80 -28.21 28.09
N VAL A 43 51.87 -27.77 28.93
CA VAL A 43 51.05 -28.63 29.80
C VAL A 43 50.21 -29.62 28.98
N PHE A 44 49.67 -29.18 27.85
CA PHE A 44 48.83 -30.00 26.96
C PHE A 44 49.61 -30.65 25.81
N ASN A 45 50.92 -30.88 26.01
CA ASN A 45 51.80 -31.58 25.06
C ASN A 45 51.73 -31.00 23.62
N TYR A 46 51.70 -29.67 23.54
CA TYR A 46 51.60 -28.85 22.33
C TYR A 46 50.36 -29.12 21.46
N ASN A 47 49.28 -29.62 22.06
CA ASN A 47 48.01 -29.83 21.36
C ASN A 47 47.23 -28.53 21.21
N PHE A 48 47.37 -27.90 20.04
CA PHE A 48 46.68 -26.66 19.68
C PHE A 48 45.17 -26.72 19.86
N ALA A 49 44.52 -27.79 19.42
CA ALA A 49 43.05 -27.90 19.49
C ALA A 49 42.52 -27.92 20.93
N VAL A 50 43.32 -28.46 21.87
CA VAL A 50 42.96 -28.44 23.29
C VAL A 50 43.13 -27.04 23.87
N VAL A 51 44.18 -26.31 23.48
CA VAL A 51 44.50 -24.99 24.05
C VAL A 51 43.67 -23.86 23.44
N GLU A 52 43.25 -23.98 22.17
CA GLU A 52 42.45 -22.98 21.44
C GLU A 52 41.28 -22.35 22.23
N PRO A 53 40.44 -23.10 22.97
CA PRO A 53 39.29 -22.53 23.69
C PRO A 53 39.62 -21.89 25.04
N PHE A 54 40.85 -22.06 25.56
CA PHE A 54 41.25 -21.44 26.82
C PHE A 54 41.52 -19.95 26.64
N ASP A 55 41.32 -19.17 27.69
CA ASP A 55 41.86 -17.82 27.86
C ASP A 55 43.12 -17.97 28.72
N SER A 56 44.31 -17.94 28.08
CA SER A 56 45.54 -18.30 28.80
C SER A 56 46.05 -17.18 29.69
N ASP A 57 45.78 -15.94 29.33
CA ASP A 57 46.29 -14.76 30.01
C ASP A 57 45.23 -13.99 30.81
N ILE A 58 43.99 -14.49 30.80
CA ILE A 58 42.86 -14.08 31.62
C ILE A 58 42.46 -12.64 31.28
N ASP A 59 42.51 -12.30 30.00
CA ASP A 59 42.15 -10.97 29.49
C ASP A 59 40.69 -10.90 28.98
N GLY A 60 40.00 -12.05 28.96
CA GLY A 60 38.62 -12.21 28.52
C GLY A 60 38.46 -12.76 27.10
N PHE A 61 39.55 -13.00 26.36
CA PHE A 61 39.53 -13.57 25.02
C PHE A 61 40.11 -14.99 25.01
N THR A 62 39.54 -15.86 24.18
CA THR A 62 40.12 -17.19 23.99
C THR A 62 41.33 -17.11 23.10
N ASN A 63 42.30 -18.02 23.28
CA ASN A 63 43.51 -18.07 22.48
C ASN A 63 43.20 -18.11 20.98
N ILE A 64 42.15 -18.83 20.56
CA ILE A 64 41.75 -18.87 19.15
C ILE A 64 41.21 -17.52 18.66
N ALA A 65 40.44 -16.79 19.49
CA ALA A 65 39.95 -15.46 19.14
C ALA A 65 41.11 -14.48 18.89
N GLU A 66 42.13 -14.54 19.74
CA GLU A 66 43.32 -13.71 19.63
C GLU A 66 44.21 -14.08 18.43
N ILE A 67 44.44 -15.37 18.20
CA ILE A 67 45.22 -15.86 17.06
C ILE A 67 44.56 -15.45 15.73
N ILE A 68 43.22 -15.51 15.65
CA ILE A 68 42.45 -15.02 14.49
C ILE A 68 42.60 -13.50 14.36
N ALA A 69 42.53 -12.75 15.46
CA ALA A 69 42.70 -11.30 15.51
C ALA A 69 44.15 -10.82 15.35
N ARG A 70 45.11 -11.75 15.23
CA ARG A 70 46.57 -11.49 15.15
C ARG A 70 47.14 -10.82 16.40
N THR A 71 46.55 -11.09 17.56
CA THR A 71 47.00 -10.61 18.87
C THR A 71 47.60 -11.76 19.67
N PHE A 72 48.33 -11.47 20.75
CA PHE A 72 49.25 -12.46 21.36
C PHE A 72 48.54 -13.19 22.50
N PRO A 73 48.21 -14.49 22.36
CA PRO A 73 47.34 -15.20 23.31
C PRO A 73 47.89 -15.44 24.73
N GLY A 74 49.07 -14.89 25.01
CA GLY A 74 49.77 -15.04 26.28
C GLY A 74 50.26 -13.72 26.84
N ASP A 75 49.75 -12.60 26.33
CA ASP A 75 50.04 -11.23 26.76
C ASP A 75 48.72 -10.46 26.98
N PRO A 76 48.32 -10.22 28.25
CA PRO A 76 47.05 -9.54 28.58
C PRO A 76 46.88 -8.13 28.01
N ASN A 77 47.95 -7.54 27.45
CA ASN A 77 47.92 -6.22 26.82
C ASN A 77 47.74 -6.29 25.29
N SER A 78 47.87 -7.47 24.70
CA SER A 78 47.78 -7.71 23.26
C SER A 78 46.51 -8.48 22.94
N LYS A 79 45.39 -7.76 22.99
CA LYS A 79 44.05 -8.31 22.82
C LYS A 79 43.40 -7.81 21.53
N PRO A 80 42.38 -8.52 21.00
CA PRO A 80 41.67 -8.12 19.81
C PRO A 80 41.16 -6.68 19.97
N GLY A 81 41.43 -5.84 18.97
CA GLY A 81 40.83 -4.50 18.91
C GLY A 81 39.31 -4.59 18.79
N PRO A 82 38.57 -3.52 19.16
CA PRO A 82 37.13 -3.47 18.87
C PRO A 82 36.93 -3.67 17.37
N ASP A 83 35.92 -4.44 16.98
CA ASP A 83 35.58 -4.60 15.56
C ASP A 83 35.44 -3.23 14.91
N THR A 84 36.07 -3.05 13.75
CA THR A 84 36.02 -1.81 12.98
C THR A 84 35.32 -1.99 11.64
N THR A 85 34.89 -3.21 11.32
CA THR A 85 34.26 -3.53 10.04
C THR A 85 32.77 -3.27 10.17
N PRO A 86 32.18 -2.36 9.38
CA PRO A 86 30.74 -2.15 9.43
C PRO A 86 29.97 -3.25 8.69
N PRO A 87 28.73 -3.53 9.11
CA PRO A 87 27.83 -4.41 8.37
C PRO A 87 27.58 -3.96 6.94
N VAL A 88 27.23 -4.89 6.06
CA VAL A 88 26.80 -4.62 4.69
C VAL A 88 25.34 -5.00 4.53
N VAL A 89 24.50 -4.04 4.13
CA VAL A 89 23.10 -4.33 3.74
C VAL A 89 23.10 -4.97 2.35
N ASN A 90 22.67 -6.23 2.27
CA ASN A 90 22.71 -7.01 1.02
C ASN A 90 21.45 -6.83 0.17
N SER A 91 20.29 -6.63 0.81
CA SER A 91 19.01 -6.45 0.13
C SER A 91 18.14 -5.48 0.90
N PHE A 92 17.49 -4.57 0.18
CA PHE A 92 16.41 -3.74 0.70
C PHE A 92 15.40 -3.51 -0.43
N VAL A 93 14.22 -4.11 -0.30
CA VAL A 93 13.19 -4.12 -1.35
C VAL A 93 11.84 -3.74 -0.74
N ILE A 94 11.18 -2.77 -1.36
CA ILE A 94 9.79 -2.37 -1.09
C ILE A 94 9.00 -2.37 -2.42
N PRO A 95 7.65 -2.42 -2.39
CA PRO A 95 6.84 -2.27 -3.59
C PRO A 95 7.11 -0.94 -4.31
N ALA A 96 7.02 -0.91 -5.65
CA ALA A 96 7.15 0.32 -6.43
C ALA A 96 5.94 1.25 -6.24
N ASP A 97 4.76 0.68 -6.03
CA ASP A 97 3.49 1.39 -5.82
C ASP A 97 2.75 0.79 -4.62
N HIS A 98 2.02 1.62 -3.87
CA HIS A 98 1.20 1.18 -2.75
C HIS A 98 -0.04 2.08 -2.57
N ASN A 99 -1.09 1.57 -1.93
CA ASN A 99 -2.35 2.28 -1.74
C ASN A 99 -2.69 2.60 -0.28
N THR A 100 -1.79 2.27 0.65
CA THR A 100 -1.89 2.66 2.07
C THR A 100 -0.58 3.29 2.54
N LEU A 101 -0.66 4.02 3.66
CA LEU A 101 0.51 4.62 4.31
C LEU A 101 1.41 3.62 5.04
N VAL A 102 0.97 2.37 5.19
CA VAL A 102 1.75 1.29 5.81
C VAL A 102 2.29 0.40 4.71
N VAL A 103 3.56 0.61 4.34
CA VAL A 103 4.20 -0.09 3.22
C VAL A 103 4.97 -1.32 3.72
N PRO A 104 4.79 -2.50 3.12
CA PRO A 104 5.56 -3.69 3.49
C PRO A 104 7.00 -3.59 3.00
N ILE A 105 7.92 -4.14 3.79
CA ILE A 105 9.31 -4.34 3.40
C ILE A 105 9.44 -5.79 2.92
N LEU A 106 9.59 -5.97 1.61
CA LEU A 106 9.59 -7.27 0.95
C LEU A 106 10.90 -8.04 1.20
N SER A 107 12.00 -7.31 1.39
CA SER A 107 13.30 -7.89 1.74
C SER A 107 14.13 -6.86 2.50
N PHE A 108 14.74 -7.27 3.60
CA PHE A 108 15.77 -6.50 4.30
C PHE A 108 16.78 -7.47 4.92
N THR A 109 17.95 -7.58 4.30
CA THR A 109 19.01 -8.50 4.74
C THR A 109 20.36 -7.79 4.81
N ALA A 110 21.21 -8.24 5.73
CA ALA A 110 22.54 -7.71 5.97
C ALA A 110 23.43 -8.80 6.54
N ASN A 111 24.74 -8.67 6.32
CA ASN A 111 25.76 -9.54 6.86
C ASN A 111 26.92 -8.73 7.44
N ASP A 112 27.63 -9.36 8.36
CA ASP A 112 28.75 -8.77 9.08
C ASP A 112 29.68 -9.89 9.60
N ASN A 113 30.95 -9.57 9.87
CA ASN A 113 31.95 -10.51 10.39
C ASN A 113 31.74 -10.87 11.87
N THR A 114 31.13 -9.99 12.67
CA THR A 114 30.77 -10.25 14.08
C THR A 114 29.25 -10.36 14.29
N GLY A 115 28.47 -10.00 13.28
CA GLY A 115 27.03 -10.24 13.21
C GLY A 115 26.21 -8.96 13.37
N VAL A 116 25.04 -8.95 12.75
CA VAL A 116 24.14 -7.79 12.77
C VAL A 116 23.24 -7.85 14.00
N THR A 117 23.25 -6.80 14.81
CA THR A 117 22.44 -6.71 16.04
C THR A 117 21.41 -5.58 16.02
N GLY A 118 21.48 -4.68 15.05
CA GLY A 118 20.49 -3.63 14.89
C GLY A 118 20.14 -3.35 13.44
N TRP A 119 18.87 -3.03 13.22
CA TRP A 119 18.25 -2.73 11.94
C TRP A 119 17.49 -1.42 12.04
N MET A 120 17.64 -0.53 11.06
CA MET A 120 16.93 0.73 11.03
C MET A 120 16.46 1.05 9.61
N VAL A 121 15.24 1.57 9.52
CA VAL A 121 14.68 2.15 8.30
C VAL A 121 14.22 3.56 8.62
N THR A 122 14.56 4.54 7.79
CA THR A 122 14.07 5.93 7.92
C THR A 122 13.62 6.47 6.57
N ASP A 123 12.84 7.55 6.58
CA ASP A 123 12.39 8.29 5.40
C ASP A 123 13.20 9.58 5.17
N ILE A 124 14.34 9.72 5.86
CA ILE A 124 15.27 10.85 5.74
C ILE A 124 16.66 10.35 5.34
N PRO A 125 17.36 11.00 4.40
CA PRO A 125 18.70 10.59 3.96
C PRO A 125 19.80 10.97 4.97
N ALA A 126 19.59 10.71 6.26
CA ALA A 126 20.52 11.03 7.33
C ALA A 126 21.20 9.75 7.84
N PHE A 127 22.53 9.76 7.92
CA PHE A 127 23.29 8.65 8.51
C PHE A 127 22.95 8.51 10.00
N PRO A 128 22.47 7.34 10.46
CA PRO A 128 22.00 7.17 11.83
C PRO A 128 23.15 7.05 12.82
N ALA A 129 22.98 7.61 14.02
CA ALA A 129 23.93 7.43 15.11
C ALA A 129 23.86 5.99 15.64
N ALA A 130 25.01 5.39 15.99
CA ALA A 130 25.06 4.05 16.57
C ALA A 130 24.24 3.91 17.87
N ALA A 131 24.17 5.01 18.64
CA ALA A 131 23.42 5.14 19.89
C ALA A 131 21.96 5.58 19.72
N ASP A 132 21.45 5.69 18.49
CA ASP A 132 20.05 6.07 18.25
C ASP A 132 19.08 5.06 18.90
N PRO A 133 18.06 5.49 19.64
CA PRO A 133 17.15 4.57 20.33
C PRO A 133 16.25 3.77 19.38
N ASN A 134 16.14 4.14 18.09
CA ASN A 134 15.22 3.52 17.14
C ASN A 134 15.78 2.27 16.44
N TRP A 135 16.97 1.78 16.83
CA TRP A 135 17.50 0.52 16.31
C TRP A 135 16.63 -0.66 16.75
N SER A 136 16.13 -1.42 15.77
CA SER A 136 15.37 -2.66 16.01
C SER A 136 16.30 -3.87 16.09
N PRO A 137 16.09 -4.83 17.00
CA PRO A 137 16.89 -6.06 17.07
C PRO A 137 16.63 -7.02 15.88
N THR A 138 15.51 -6.84 15.16
CA THR A 138 15.15 -7.63 13.98
C THR A 138 14.83 -6.72 12.80
N PRO A 139 14.97 -7.19 11.54
CA PRO A 139 14.57 -6.41 10.38
C PRO A 139 13.09 -5.99 10.46
N PRO A 140 12.76 -4.70 10.33
CA PRO A 140 11.37 -4.26 10.26
C PRO A 140 10.63 -4.87 9.05
N ALA A 141 9.37 -5.29 9.26
CA ALA A 141 8.53 -5.88 8.21
C ALA A 141 7.69 -4.83 7.46
N THR A 142 7.49 -3.64 8.04
CA THR A 142 6.72 -2.54 7.45
C THR A 142 7.32 -1.20 7.83
N PHE A 143 6.97 -0.16 7.09
CA PHE A 143 7.23 1.23 7.43
C PHE A 143 5.94 2.06 7.28
N SER A 144 5.67 2.96 8.22
CA SER A 144 4.47 3.80 8.21
C SER A 144 4.81 5.24 7.87
N PHE A 145 4.22 5.74 6.78
CA PHE A 145 4.32 7.14 6.37
C PHE A 145 3.18 7.97 6.96
N THR A 146 3.34 9.29 6.95
CA THR A 146 2.30 10.24 7.39
C THR A 146 1.54 10.88 6.22
N THR A 147 2.07 10.79 5.01
CA THR A 147 1.52 11.43 3.80
C THR A 147 1.73 10.56 2.57
N PRO A 148 0.84 10.62 1.55
CA PRO A 148 1.03 9.94 0.28
C PRO A 148 2.07 10.62 -0.62
N GLY A 149 2.22 10.11 -1.84
CA GLY A 149 3.15 10.60 -2.86
C GLY A 149 4.39 9.71 -2.99
N ILE A 150 5.40 10.23 -3.69
CA ILE A 150 6.68 9.55 -3.85
C ILE A 150 7.44 9.62 -2.52
N LYS A 151 7.81 8.46 -1.99
CA LYS A 151 8.58 8.31 -0.75
C LYS A 151 9.84 7.51 -1.01
N THR A 152 10.90 7.85 -0.31
CA THR A 152 12.16 7.10 -0.33
C THR A 152 12.47 6.65 1.08
N LEU A 153 12.74 5.35 1.24
CA LEU A 153 13.24 4.77 2.47
C LEU A 153 14.72 4.46 2.33
N PHE A 154 15.41 4.57 3.45
CA PHE A 154 16.81 4.28 3.61
C PHE A 154 16.96 3.22 4.69
N ALA A 155 17.82 2.24 4.46
CA ALA A 155 17.99 1.07 5.30
C ALA A 155 19.44 0.93 5.75
N TRP A 156 19.61 0.70 7.06
CA TRP A 156 20.92 0.55 7.71
C TRP A 156 20.94 -0.65 8.65
N ALA A 157 22.13 -1.22 8.79
CA ALA A 157 22.43 -2.27 9.75
C ALA A 157 23.55 -1.81 10.70
N LYS A 158 23.53 -2.29 11.95
CA LYS A 158 24.62 -2.12 12.91
C LYS A 158 25.03 -3.43 13.57
N ASP A 159 26.31 -3.51 13.93
CA ASP A 159 26.86 -4.60 14.73
C ASP A 159 26.74 -4.30 16.24
N ALA A 160 27.24 -5.23 17.07
CA ALA A 160 27.26 -5.05 18.52
C ALA A 160 28.26 -4.00 19.01
N THR A 161 29.29 -3.70 18.20
CA THR A 161 30.38 -2.76 18.52
C THR A 161 30.00 -1.31 18.20
N GLY A 162 28.91 -1.11 17.46
CA GLY A 162 28.38 0.19 17.06
C GLY A 162 28.81 0.65 15.68
N ASN A 163 29.43 -0.21 14.85
CA ASN A 163 29.68 0.11 13.46
C ASN A 163 28.35 0.07 12.68
N VAL A 164 28.14 1.06 11.83
CA VAL A 164 26.91 1.24 11.04
C VAL A 164 27.24 1.12 9.56
N SER A 165 26.42 0.37 8.82
CA SER A 165 26.58 0.14 7.39
C SER A 165 26.72 1.43 6.58
N SER A 166 27.75 1.50 5.74
CA SER A 166 28.01 2.64 4.85
C SER A 166 28.59 2.18 3.50
N PRO A 167 27.92 2.43 2.36
CA PRO A 167 26.62 3.10 2.25
C PRO A 167 25.47 2.21 2.76
N GLY A 168 24.37 2.84 3.21
CA GLY A 168 23.09 2.15 3.33
C GLY A 168 22.48 1.86 1.97
N LEU A 169 21.39 1.09 1.93
CA LEU A 169 20.56 0.93 0.73
C LEU A 169 19.34 1.85 0.81
N SER A 170 18.78 2.18 -0.36
CA SER A 170 17.54 2.96 -0.45
C SER A 170 16.60 2.38 -1.49
N ALA A 171 15.30 2.51 -1.26
CA ALA A 171 14.25 2.13 -2.20
C ALA A 171 13.13 3.16 -2.17
N SER A 172 12.39 3.31 -3.28
CA SER A 172 11.28 4.28 -3.37
C SER A 172 9.96 3.61 -3.71
N VAL A 173 8.88 4.22 -3.23
CA VAL A 173 7.50 3.79 -3.41
C VAL A 173 6.63 4.99 -3.75
N THR A 174 5.70 4.84 -4.69
CA THR A 174 4.64 5.82 -4.94
C THR A 174 3.38 5.42 -4.19
N ILE A 175 3.00 6.21 -3.19
CA ILE A 175 1.78 5.96 -2.40
C ILE A 175 0.63 6.76 -2.98
N THR A 176 -0.36 6.07 -3.54
CA THR A 176 -1.59 6.67 -4.06
C THR A 176 -2.77 6.15 -3.26
N LEU A 177 -3.29 6.97 -2.34
CA LEU A 177 -4.48 6.60 -1.57
C LEU A 177 -5.70 6.67 -2.47
N THR A 178 -6.46 5.58 -2.53
CA THR A 178 -7.81 5.57 -3.12
C THR A 178 -8.81 6.00 -2.06
N ARG A 179 -9.89 6.68 -2.46
CA ARG A 179 -10.95 7.04 -1.49
C ARG A 179 -11.69 5.82 -0.99
N PHE A 180 -11.87 4.82 -1.86
CA PHE A 180 -12.55 3.57 -1.53
C PHE A 180 -11.60 2.39 -1.68
N GLN A 181 -11.63 1.47 -0.72
CA GLN A 181 -10.78 0.29 -0.68
C GLN A 181 -11.10 -0.70 -1.82
N ASP A 182 -12.38 -0.83 -2.18
CA ASP A 182 -12.89 -1.73 -3.21
C ASP A 182 -12.90 -1.13 -4.63
N VAL A 183 -12.29 0.05 -4.81
CA VAL A 183 -12.13 0.69 -6.12
C VAL A 183 -10.64 0.95 -6.37
N PRO A 184 -9.90 -0.06 -6.85
CA PRO A 184 -8.48 0.11 -7.18
C PRO A 184 -8.29 1.07 -8.36
N ALA A 185 -7.09 1.65 -8.49
CA ALA A 185 -6.77 2.63 -9.53
C ALA A 185 -6.94 2.12 -10.98
N ASN A 186 -6.92 0.80 -11.17
CA ASN A 186 -7.15 0.14 -12.47
C ASN A 186 -8.63 -0.21 -12.73
N HIS A 187 -9.55 0.08 -11.80
CA HIS A 187 -10.97 -0.15 -12.00
C HIS A 187 -11.48 0.67 -13.21
N PRO A 188 -12.27 0.11 -14.14
CA PRO A 188 -12.71 0.81 -15.36
C PRO A 188 -13.37 2.17 -15.10
N SER A 189 -14.14 2.26 -14.01
CA SER A 189 -14.85 3.47 -13.58
C SER A 189 -14.09 4.31 -12.53
N PHE A 190 -12.82 4.00 -12.21
CA PHE A 190 -12.05 4.63 -11.12
C PHE A 190 -12.11 6.16 -11.17
N SER A 191 -11.78 6.76 -12.31
CA SER A 191 -11.76 8.21 -12.47
C SER A 191 -13.13 8.87 -12.29
N ARG A 192 -14.22 8.21 -12.70
CA ARG A 192 -15.58 8.74 -12.52
C ARG A 192 -16.02 8.61 -11.07
N ILE A 193 -15.72 7.49 -10.41
CA ILE A 193 -16.00 7.26 -8.99
C ILE A 193 -15.27 8.30 -8.13
N GLU A 194 -13.98 8.51 -8.37
CA GLU A 194 -13.19 9.54 -7.68
C GLU A 194 -13.74 10.94 -7.92
N ALA A 195 -14.18 11.26 -9.14
CA ALA A 195 -14.75 12.57 -9.45
C ALA A 195 -16.08 12.83 -8.72
N ILE A 196 -17.03 11.88 -8.73
CA ILE A 196 -18.29 12.04 -8.01
C ILE A 196 -18.08 12.08 -6.48
N ALA A 197 -17.07 11.37 -5.96
CA ALA A 197 -16.72 11.41 -4.55
C ALA A 197 -16.09 12.77 -4.17
N ALA A 198 -15.17 13.27 -5.00
CA ALA A 198 -14.57 14.60 -4.82
C ALA A 198 -15.60 15.73 -4.89
N ALA A 199 -16.64 15.57 -5.71
CA ALA A 199 -17.78 16.49 -5.80
C ALA A 199 -18.80 16.34 -4.66
N GLY A 200 -18.60 15.43 -3.71
CA GLY A 200 -19.52 15.20 -2.59
C GLY A 200 -20.84 14.52 -2.99
N ILE A 201 -20.92 13.96 -4.20
CA ILE A 201 -22.12 13.31 -4.73
C ILE A 201 -22.33 11.92 -4.11
N THR A 202 -21.24 11.21 -3.78
CA THR A 202 -21.26 9.92 -3.09
C THR A 202 -20.41 9.92 -1.84
N ARG A 203 -20.83 9.15 -0.85
CA ARG A 203 -20.07 8.84 0.37
C ARG A 203 -19.62 7.38 0.43
N GLY A 204 -19.87 6.61 -0.64
CA GLY A 204 -19.73 5.16 -0.62
C GLY A 204 -20.95 4.43 -0.08
N CYS A 205 -20.82 3.13 0.14
CA CYS A 205 -21.77 2.25 0.82
C CYS A 205 -21.35 1.96 2.27
N GLN A 206 -20.07 2.15 2.60
CA GLN A 206 -19.51 2.04 3.94
C GLN A 206 -18.55 3.20 4.16
N SER A 207 -18.65 3.85 5.32
CA SER A 207 -17.71 4.89 5.74
C SER A 207 -16.44 4.29 6.35
N ASP A 208 -15.37 5.05 6.27
CA ASP A 208 -14.10 4.79 6.97
C ASP A 208 -14.29 4.83 8.50
N ASP A 209 -13.61 3.97 9.26
CA ASP A 209 -13.58 4.06 10.71
C ASP A 209 -12.46 5.02 11.14
N PRO A 210 -12.76 6.20 11.72
CA PRO A 210 -11.71 7.13 12.13
C PRO A 210 -10.81 6.60 13.26
N ALA A 211 -11.13 5.45 13.87
CA ALA A 211 -10.33 4.82 14.91
C ALA A 211 -9.18 3.95 14.38
N THR A 212 -9.15 3.63 13.08
CA THR A 212 -8.13 2.78 12.46
C THR A 212 -7.20 3.59 11.54
N LEU A 213 -6.05 3.01 11.18
CA LEU A 213 -5.11 3.63 10.23
C LEU A 213 -5.34 3.15 8.79
N GLN A 214 -6.18 2.13 8.63
CA GLN A 214 -6.53 1.53 7.36
C GLN A 214 -7.73 2.28 6.78
N ASN A 215 -7.80 2.39 5.46
CA ASN A 215 -9.02 2.87 4.79
C ASN A 215 -10.00 1.69 4.67
N GLU A 216 -11.16 1.77 5.34
CA GLU A 216 -12.27 0.81 5.20
C GLU A 216 -13.48 1.38 4.47
N ALA A 217 -13.39 2.59 3.91
CA ALA A 217 -14.47 3.12 3.09
C ALA A 217 -14.68 2.25 1.83
N LEU A 218 -15.92 1.88 1.56
CA LEU A 218 -16.30 1.07 0.40
C LEU A 218 -17.24 1.84 -0.52
N PHE A 219 -17.08 1.66 -1.83
CA PHE A 219 -17.98 2.20 -2.83
C PHE A 219 -19.10 1.22 -3.21
N CYS A 220 -18.85 -0.08 -3.14
CA CYS A 220 -19.69 -1.18 -3.62
C CYS A 220 -20.05 -1.05 -5.11
N PRO A 221 -19.08 -1.07 -6.06
CA PRO A 221 -19.32 -0.75 -7.47
C PRO A 221 -20.39 -1.61 -8.14
N GLY A 222 -20.45 -2.91 -7.82
CA GLY A 222 -21.39 -3.85 -8.42
C GLY A 222 -22.79 -3.87 -7.81
N ASN A 223 -23.03 -3.16 -6.71
CA ASN A 223 -24.37 -3.18 -6.09
C ASN A 223 -25.37 -2.36 -6.93
N PRO A 224 -26.60 -2.86 -7.13
CA PRO A 224 -27.67 -2.07 -7.72
C PRO A 224 -27.99 -0.79 -6.92
N VAL A 225 -28.31 0.29 -7.61
CA VAL A 225 -28.75 1.55 -7.01
C VAL A 225 -30.25 1.49 -6.76
N THR A 226 -30.67 1.68 -5.50
CA THR A 226 -32.09 1.83 -5.14
C THR A 226 -32.64 3.20 -5.57
N ARG A 227 -33.96 3.32 -5.67
CA ARG A 227 -34.63 4.57 -6.10
C ARG A 227 -34.37 5.73 -5.16
N GLU A 228 -34.36 5.50 -3.85
CA GLU A 228 -33.97 6.51 -2.84
C GLU A 228 -32.51 6.94 -2.98
N GLN A 229 -31.60 6.00 -3.28
CA GLN A 229 -30.19 6.30 -3.51
C GLN A 229 -30.01 7.11 -4.80
N ALA A 230 -30.75 6.75 -5.86
CA ALA A 230 -30.77 7.53 -7.10
C ALA A 230 -31.25 8.97 -6.85
N ALA A 231 -32.26 9.18 -6.01
CA ALA A 231 -32.68 10.52 -5.60
C ALA A 231 -31.55 11.28 -4.90
N ALA A 232 -30.85 10.64 -3.97
CA ALA A 232 -29.70 11.24 -3.29
C ALA A 232 -28.57 11.62 -4.25
N PHE A 233 -28.19 10.71 -5.14
CA PHE A 233 -27.21 10.97 -6.20
C PHE A 233 -27.62 12.17 -7.05
N MET A 234 -28.87 12.21 -7.50
CA MET A 234 -29.34 13.25 -8.41
C MET A 234 -29.41 14.62 -7.76
N ILE A 235 -29.95 14.68 -6.55
CA ILE A 235 -30.08 15.95 -5.86
C ILE A 235 -28.71 16.49 -5.42
N ARG A 236 -27.79 15.64 -4.96
CA ARG A 236 -26.41 16.09 -4.70
C ARG A 236 -25.71 16.55 -5.97
N THR A 237 -25.90 15.85 -7.09
CA THR A 237 -25.32 16.27 -8.39
C THR A 237 -25.82 17.66 -8.79
N LEU A 238 -27.11 17.93 -8.64
CA LEU A 238 -27.70 19.21 -9.04
C LEU A 238 -27.42 20.35 -8.05
N ASN A 239 -27.26 20.04 -6.75
CA ASN A 239 -27.05 21.06 -5.71
C ASN A 239 -25.58 21.26 -5.34
N GLY A 240 -24.70 20.32 -5.68
CA GLY A 240 -23.34 20.23 -5.15
C GLY A 240 -23.25 19.83 -3.67
N ALA A 241 -24.39 19.53 -3.02
CA ALA A 241 -24.48 19.16 -1.60
C ALA A 241 -25.81 18.47 -1.28
N ASP A 242 -25.92 17.90 -0.07
CA ASP A 242 -27.21 17.47 0.48
C ASP A 242 -28.17 18.66 0.63
N PRO A 243 -29.49 18.48 0.40
CA PRO A 243 -30.49 19.51 0.69
C PRO A 243 -30.44 19.97 2.14
N VAL A 244 -30.61 21.28 2.35
CA VAL A 244 -30.76 21.86 3.69
C VAL A 244 -32.24 21.89 4.05
N GLY A 245 -32.58 21.39 5.23
CA GLY A 245 -33.95 21.41 5.75
C GLY A 245 -34.40 20.03 6.23
N VAL A 246 -35.71 19.91 6.45
CA VAL A 246 -36.38 18.65 6.79
C VAL A 246 -37.52 18.41 5.82
N CYS A 247 -37.86 17.15 5.58
CA CYS A 247 -39.02 16.78 4.80
C CYS A 247 -40.28 17.16 5.60
N ALA A 248 -41.01 18.18 5.15
CA ALA A 248 -42.13 18.70 5.93
C ALA A 248 -43.39 17.83 5.78
N GLN A 249 -43.58 17.21 4.62
CA GLN A 249 -44.72 16.36 4.27
C GLN A 249 -44.25 15.18 3.42
N PRO A 250 -44.93 14.01 3.49
CA PRO A 250 -44.62 12.88 2.62
C PRO A 250 -44.78 13.25 1.13
N PRO A 251 -43.72 13.15 0.30
CA PRO A 251 -43.83 13.41 -1.14
C PRO A 251 -44.59 12.31 -1.88
N PHE A 252 -44.66 11.11 -1.29
CA PHE A 252 -45.39 9.93 -1.75
C PHE A 252 -45.93 9.18 -0.52
N SER A 253 -46.97 8.36 -0.66
CA SER A 253 -47.62 7.71 0.48
C SER A 253 -46.76 6.65 1.18
N ASP A 254 -45.74 6.15 0.50
CA ASP A 254 -44.76 5.17 0.97
C ASP A 254 -43.41 5.78 1.36
N VAL A 255 -43.34 7.11 1.47
CA VAL A 255 -42.12 7.84 1.89
C VAL A 255 -42.42 8.63 3.17
N PRO A 256 -42.14 8.06 4.35
CA PRO A 256 -42.30 8.74 5.64
C PRO A 256 -41.41 9.99 5.76
N VAL A 257 -41.86 10.99 6.53
CA VAL A 257 -41.10 12.25 6.72
C VAL A 257 -39.79 12.09 7.48
N ASP A 258 -39.66 11.00 8.25
CA ASP A 258 -38.46 10.63 9.01
C ASP A 258 -37.49 9.73 8.23
N ASP A 259 -37.84 9.36 6.99
CA ASP A 259 -36.90 8.71 6.08
C ASP A 259 -35.75 9.68 5.72
N ILE A 260 -34.52 9.19 5.84
CA ILE A 260 -33.31 9.98 5.58
C ILE A 260 -33.21 10.50 4.13
N PHE A 261 -33.90 9.85 3.19
CA PHE A 261 -33.98 10.22 1.79
C PHE A 261 -35.24 11.01 1.45
N CYS A 262 -36.16 11.23 2.39
CA CYS A 262 -37.43 11.93 2.12
C CYS A 262 -37.21 13.29 1.46
N ILE A 263 -36.27 14.08 1.97
CA ILE A 263 -35.97 15.40 1.40
C ILE A 263 -35.36 15.31 -0.01
N HIS A 264 -34.56 14.30 -0.30
CA HIS A 264 -34.02 14.09 -1.65
C HIS A 264 -35.13 13.68 -2.62
N ILE A 265 -36.04 12.79 -2.19
CA ILE A 265 -37.18 12.34 -2.98
C ILE A 265 -38.15 13.50 -3.24
N GLU A 266 -38.46 14.31 -2.23
CA GLU A 266 -39.27 15.53 -2.34
C GLU A 266 -38.68 16.52 -3.36
N GLN A 267 -37.37 16.79 -3.27
CA GLN A 267 -36.69 17.69 -4.21
C GLN A 267 -36.67 17.11 -5.64
N MET A 268 -36.50 15.79 -5.78
CA MET A 268 -36.53 15.11 -7.08
C MET A 268 -37.92 15.18 -7.71
N ALA A 269 -38.98 15.03 -6.92
CA ALA A 269 -40.37 15.16 -7.35
C ALA A 269 -40.73 16.61 -7.72
N THR A 270 -40.34 17.58 -6.87
CA THR A 270 -40.59 19.02 -7.08
C THR A 270 -39.93 19.54 -8.36
N ARG A 271 -38.77 19.01 -8.72
CA ARG A 271 -38.07 19.31 -9.98
C ARG A 271 -38.65 18.58 -11.20
N GLY A 272 -39.66 17.74 -11.01
CA GLY A 272 -40.28 16.95 -12.07
C GLY A 272 -39.38 15.84 -12.61
N ILE A 273 -38.32 15.44 -11.88
CA ILE A 273 -37.39 14.40 -12.30
C ILE A 273 -38.01 13.01 -12.11
N THR A 274 -38.74 12.81 -11.02
CA THR A 274 -39.54 11.60 -10.76
C THR A 274 -41.02 11.93 -10.68
N ARG A 275 -41.85 10.94 -11.02
CA ARG A 275 -43.32 10.96 -10.85
C ARG A 275 -43.80 9.80 -9.96
N GLY A 276 -42.87 9.10 -9.31
CA GLY A 276 -43.17 7.83 -8.65
C GLY A 276 -43.37 6.70 -9.66
N ILE A 277 -44.07 5.65 -9.24
CA ILE A 277 -44.43 4.49 -10.07
C ILE A 277 -45.93 4.43 -10.40
N GLY A 278 -46.72 5.41 -9.94
CA GLY A 278 -48.18 5.42 -10.02
C GLY A 278 -48.82 5.36 -8.64
N GLU A 279 -50.12 5.64 -8.54
CA GLU A 279 -50.92 5.52 -7.30
C GLU A 279 -50.33 6.24 -6.07
N ASN A 280 -49.59 7.33 -6.31
CA ASN A 280 -48.88 8.10 -5.27
C ASN A 280 -47.76 7.30 -4.54
N LEU A 281 -47.19 6.28 -5.19
CA LEU A 281 -46.08 5.47 -4.66
C LEU A 281 -44.73 5.84 -5.32
N PHE A 282 -43.65 5.74 -4.54
CA PHE A 282 -42.28 5.92 -5.02
C PHE A 282 -41.48 4.62 -5.14
N GLU A 283 -41.68 3.66 -4.24
CA GLU A 283 -40.91 2.42 -4.03
C GLU A 283 -39.43 2.66 -3.73
N PRO A 284 -39.08 3.28 -2.59
CA PRO A 284 -37.73 3.79 -2.32
C PRO A 284 -36.62 2.70 -2.35
N SER A 285 -36.93 1.50 -1.85
CA SER A 285 -35.97 0.40 -1.78
C SER A 285 -35.81 -0.42 -3.07
N LEU A 286 -36.66 -0.21 -4.08
CA LEU A 286 -36.54 -0.94 -5.34
C LEU A 286 -35.33 -0.45 -6.14
N PRO A 287 -34.53 -1.34 -6.74
CA PRO A 287 -33.49 -0.97 -7.69
C PRO A 287 -34.03 -0.25 -8.94
N VAL A 288 -33.23 0.67 -9.48
CA VAL A 288 -33.57 1.43 -10.70
C VAL A 288 -33.10 0.67 -11.94
N THR A 289 -33.98 0.50 -12.93
CA THR A 289 -33.60 -0.05 -14.25
C THR A 289 -32.93 1.02 -15.11
N ARG A 290 -32.17 0.61 -16.11
CA ARG A 290 -31.46 1.53 -17.02
C ARG A 290 -32.40 2.47 -17.77
N GLU A 291 -33.58 2.00 -18.19
CA GLU A 291 -34.58 2.86 -18.84
C GLU A 291 -35.21 3.89 -17.88
N GLN A 292 -35.42 3.52 -16.62
CA GLN A 292 -35.89 4.46 -15.60
C GLN A 292 -34.83 5.51 -15.28
N MET A 293 -33.56 5.10 -15.20
CA MET A 293 -32.44 6.01 -15.01
C MET A 293 -32.29 6.98 -16.18
N ALA A 294 -32.55 6.53 -17.42
CA ALA A 294 -32.58 7.41 -18.59
C ALA A 294 -33.60 8.55 -18.41
N ALA A 295 -34.80 8.23 -17.91
CA ALA A 295 -35.80 9.25 -17.63
C ALA A 295 -35.34 10.25 -16.57
N PHE A 296 -34.71 9.78 -15.49
CA PHE A 296 -34.20 10.63 -14.42
C PHE A 296 -33.08 11.57 -14.91
N LEU A 297 -32.08 11.03 -15.59
CA LEU A 297 -30.95 11.81 -16.11
C LEU A 297 -31.42 12.87 -17.11
N ILE A 298 -32.28 12.50 -18.06
CA ILE A 298 -32.76 13.45 -19.07
C ILE A 298 -33.62 14.55 -18.45
N ARG A 299 -34.53 14.22 -17.52
CA ARG A 299 -35.32 15.25 -16.82
C ARG A 299 -34.47 16.16 -15.94
N ALA A 300 -33.33 15.67 -15.43
CA ALA A 300 -32.39 16.46 -14.67
C ALA A 300 -31.55 17.39 -15.56
N VAL A 301 -31.15 16.94 -16.76
CA VAL A 301 -30.39 17.75 -17.74
C VAL A 301 -31.29 18.76 -18.46
N PHE A 302 -32.52 18.37 -18.78
CA PHE A 302 -33.52 19.17 -19.45
C PHE A 302 -34.82 19.10 -18.63
N PRO A 303 -35.20 20.16 -17.89
CA PRO A 303 -36.39 20.15 -17.05
C PRO A 303 -37.65 19.75 -17.82
N GLY A 304 -38.16 18.55 -17.55
CA GLY A 304 -39.34 17.97 -18.20
C GLY A 304 -39.05 16.76 -19.09
N ASP A 305 -40.10 16.19 -19.68
CA ASP A 305 -39.93 15.13 -20.68
C ASP A 305 -39.42 15.74 -21.99
N PRO A 306 -38.50 15.06 -22.69
CA PRO A 306 -38.03 15.51 -23.99
C PRO A 306 -39.19 15.62 -24.99
N PRO A 307 -39.27 16.71 -25.77
CA PRO A 307 -40.34 16.87 -26.74
C PRO A 307 -40.24 15.86 -27.88
N GLY A 308 -41.37 15.61 -28.55
CA GLY A 308 -41.44 14.73 -29.73
C GLY A 308 -41.72 13.28 -29.39
N VAL A 309 -41.64 12.42 -30.42
CA VAL A 309 -41.82 10.98 -30.31
C VAL A 309 -40.55 10.28 -30.77
N CYS A 310 -40.27 9.11 -30.20
CA CYS A 310 -39.17 8.26 -30.68
C CYS A 310 -39.55 7.76 -32.08
N ALA A 311 -38.88 8.23 -33.14
CA ALA A 311 -39.23 7.85 -34.51
C ALA A 311 -38.42 6.64 -35.01
N VAL A 312 -37.20 6.49 -34.50
CA VAL A 312 -36.26 5.43 -34.87
C VAL A 312 -35.73 4.81 -33.57
N PRO A 313 -35.68 3.48 -33.46
CA PRO A 313 -35.03 2.80 -32.33
C PRO A 313 -33.60 3.32 -32.12
N PRO A 314 -33.24 3.87 -30.93
CA PRO A 314 -31.86 4.27 -30.66
C PRO A 314 -30.94 3.06 -30.46
N PHE A 315 -31.51 1.91 -30.13
CA PHE A 315 -30.86 0.60 -30.09
C PHE A 315 -31.83 -0.47 -30.61
N PRO A 316 -31.32 -1.57 -31.19
CA PRO A 316 -32.10 -2.75 -31.58
C PRO A 316 -33.07 -3.28 -30.51
N ASP A 317 -32.69 -3.23 -29.23
CA ASP A 317 -33.48 -3.71 -28.09
C ASP A 317 -34.40 -2.65 -27.47
N VAL A 318 -34.47 -1.44 -28.05
CA VAL A 318 -35.33 -0.34 -27.59
C VAL A 318 -36.37 -0.03 -28.67
N LEU A 319 -37.53 -0.68 -28.55
CA LEU A 319 -38.65 -0.46 -29.48
C LEU A 319 -39.20 0.96 -29.39
N VAL A 320 -39.67 1.50 -30.52
CA VAL A 320 -40.36 2.82 -30.60
C VAL A 320 -41.55 2.94 -29.64
N GLY A 321 -42.20 1.82 -29.31
CA GLY A 321 -43.30 1.77 -28.34
C GLY A 321 -42.87 1.77 -26.87
N ASN A 322 -41.57 1.67 -26.55
CA ASN A 322 -41.08 1.75 -25.18
C ASN A 322 -41.31 3.19 -24.65
N PRO A 323 -41.97 3.38 -23.49
CA PRO A 323 -42.26 4.71 -22.94
C PRO A 323 -41.01 5.56 -22.66
N PHE A 324 -39.84 4.94 -22.51
CA PHE A 324 -38.55 5.59 -22.28
C PHE A 324 -37.71 5.74 -23.55
N CYS A 325 -38.20 5.30 -24.72
CA CYS A 325 -37.45 5.33 -25.99
C CYS A 325 -36.89 6.73 -26.29
N ARG A 326 -37.70 7.78 -26.09
CA ARG A 326 -37.27 9.17 -26.32
C ARG A 326 -36.20 9.63 -25.32
N HIS A 327 -36.28 9.23 -24.05
CA HIS A 327 -35.22 9.55 -23.07
C HIS A 327 -33.92 8.83 -23.41
N ILE A 328 -34.00 7.58 -23.87
CA ILE A 328 -32.83 6.80 -24.30
C ILE A 328 -32.19 7.42 -25.55
N GLU A 329 -32.99 7.84 -26.53
CA GLU A 329 -32.54 8.58 -27.70
C GLU A 329 -31.76 9.85 -27.31
N GLU A 330 -32.28 10.63 -26.35
CA GLU A 330 -31.59 11.82 -25.83
C GLU A 330 -30.31 11.49 -25.06
N LEU A 331 -30.24 10.37 -24.34
CA LEU A 331 -29.00 9.94 -23.70
C LEU A 331 -27.91 9.68 -24.75
N VAL A 332 -28.26 9.04 -25.87
CA VAL A 332 -27.33 8.77 -26.98
C VAL A 332 -26.89 10.06 -27.63
N ALA A 333 -27.84 10.96 -27.95
CA ALA A 333 -27.55 12.25 -28.57
C ALA A 333 -26.58 13.12 -27.75
N ARG A 334 -26.54 12.90 -26.43
CA ARG A 334 -25.68 13.62 -25.49
C ARG A 334 -24.41 12.86 -25.10
N ALA A 335 -24.17 11.70 -25.70
CA ALA A 335 -23.06 10.80 -25.36
C ALA A 335 -23.02 10.41 -23.87
N ILE A 336 -24.17 10.36 -23.20
CA ILE A 336 -24.28 9.93 -21.80
C ILE A 336 -24.21 8.39 -21.70
N THR A 337 -24.75 7.70 -22.71
CA THR A 337 -24.69 6.23 -22.81
C THR A 337 -24.02 5.80 -24.11
N LEU A 338 -23.30 4.67 -24.03
CA LEU A 338 -22.80 3.94 -25.19
C LEU A 338 -23.54 2.60 -25.38
N GLY A 339 -24.56 2.33 -24.57
CA GLY A 339 -25.17 1.00 -24.44
C GLY A 339 -24.54 0.16 -23.33
N CYS A 340 -25.11 -1.03 -23.11
CA CYS A 340 -24.56 -2.08 -22.25
C CYS A 340 -23.63 -3.02 -23.04
N LEU A 341 -23.91 -3.21 -24.33
CA LEU A 341 -23.12 -4.00 -25.26
C LEU A 341 -22.82 -3.14 -26.49
N GLY A 342 -21.56 -3.16 -26.92
CA GLY A 342 -21.13 -2.48 -28.14
C GLY A 342 -21.43 -3.30 -29.39
N ASP A 343 -21.44 -2.63 -30.52
CA ASP A 343 -21.57 -3.25 -31.83
C ASP A 343 -20.34 -4.11 -32.17
N ASP A 344 -20.52 -5.27 -32.79
CA ASP A 344 -19.42 -6.13 -33.22
C ASP A 344 -19.03 -5.79 -34.67
N PRO A 345 -17.83 -5.22 -34.92
CA PRO A 345 -17.42 -4.86 -36.28
C PRO A 345 -17.24 -6.09 -37.20
N GLY A 346 -17.26 -7.31 -36.66
CA GLY A 346 -17.20 -8.57 -37.40
C GLY A 346 -18.54 -9.00 -38.01
N THR A 347 -19.65 -8.36 -37.64
CA THR A 347 -20.99 -8.70 -38.13
C THR A 347 -21.60 -7.58 -38.99
N PRO A 348 -22.47 -7.91 -39.97
CA PRO A 348 -23.06 -6.89 -40.85
C PRO A 348 -24.18 -6.06 -40.22
N GLY A 349 -24.68 -6.44 -39.03
CA GLY A 349 -25.76 -5.75 -38.34
C GLY A 349 -25.22 -4.77 -37.30
N ASN A 350 -26.10 -3.93 -36.76
CA ASN A 350 -25.81 -3.24 -35.51
C ASN A 350 -26.35 -4.11 -34.36
N GLU A 351 -25.46 -4.68 -33.56
CA GLU A 351 -25.81 -5.51 -32.41
C GLU A 351 -25.62 -4.78 -31.06
N ALA A 352 -25.36 -3.47 -31.06
CA ALA A 352 -25.31 -2.70 -29.84
C ALA A 352 -26.63 -2.80 -29.06
N GLN A 353 -26.56 -2.85 -27.73
CA GLN A 353 -27.76 -2.98 -26.89
C GLN A 353 -27.78 -1.89 -25.82
N PHE A 354 -28.98 -1.45 -25.44
CA PHE A 354 -29.15 -0.57 -24.29
C PHE A 354 -29.34 -1.34 -22.97
N CYS A 355 -29.93 -2.54 -23.03
CA CYS A 355 -30.39 -3.35 -21.91
C CYS A 355 -31.37 -2.59 -21.00
N PRO A 356 -32.57 -2.20 -21.47
CA PRO A 356 -33.46 -1.30 -20.75
C PRO A 356 -33.89 -1.80 -19.36
N ALA A 357 -34.11 -3.12 -19.23
CA ALA A 357 -34.58 -3.75 -18.00
C ALA A 357 -33.47 -4.05 -16.98
N ASP A 358 -32.19 -3.99 -17.36
CA ASP A 358 -31.09 -4.27 -16.46
C ASP A 358 -31.02 -3.21 -15.35
N LEU A 359 -30.60 -3.64 -14.17
CA LEU A 359 -30.42 -2.76 -13.02
C LEU A 359 -29.16 -1.91 -13.18
N VAL A 360 -29.23 -0.65 -12.78
CA VAL A 360 -28.06 0.23 -12.76
C VAL A 360 -27.22 -0.07 -11.52
N THR A 361 -25.98 -0.51 -11.74
CA THR A 361 -24.98 -0.66 -10.66
C THR A 361 -24.38 0.69 -10.26
N ARG A 362 -23.79 0.75 -9.07
CA ARG A 362 -23.22 2.00 -8.53
C ARG A 362 -22.08 2.56 -9.37
N ASP A 363 -21.26 1.71 -9.99
CA ASP A 363 -20.22 2.16 -10.91
C ASP A 363 -20.79 2.68 -12.24
N GLN A 364 -21.83 2.06 -12.78
CA GLN A 364 -22.58 2.56 -13.93
C GLN A 364 -23.23 3.91 -13.62
N MET A 365 -23.75 4.09 -12.39
CA MET A 365 -24.25 5.39 -11.95
C MET A 365 -23.14 6.44 -11.96
N ALA A 366 -21.94 6.12 -11.49
CA ALA A 366 -20.80 7.04 -11.56
C ALA A 366 -20.45 7.43 -13.02
N VAL A 367 -20.52 6.48 -13.96
CA VAL A 367 -20.33 6.75 -15.40
C VAL A 367 -21.40 7.69 -15.94
N PHE A 368 -22.68 7.42 -15.67
CA PHE A 368 -23.77 8.27 -16.12
C PHE A 368 -23.66 9.69 -15.60
N LEU A 369 -23.39 9.87 -14.30
CA LEU A 369 -23.23 11.19 -13.70
C LEU A 369 -21.98 11.91 -14.20
N GLY A 370 -20.87 11.18 -14.36
CA GLY A 370 -19.63 11.72 -14.91
C GLY A 370 -19.83 12.33 -16.29
N ARG A 371 -20.52 11.60 -17.18
CA ARG A 371 -20.83 12.07 -18.54
C ARG A 371 -21.86 13.19 -18.56
N ALA A 372 -22.94 13.05 -17.82
CA ALA A 372 -24.05 13.99 -17.87
C ALA A 372 -23.73 15.35 -17.22
N PHE A 373 -22.93 15.38 -16.15
CA PHE A 373 -22.77 16.57 -15.30
C PHE A 373 -21.33 17.00 -15.03
N LEU A 374 -20.35 16.13 -15.22
CA LEU A 374 -18.94 16.43 -14.89
C LEU A 374 -18.03 16.53 -16.12
N ALA A 375 -18.60 16.47 -17.33
CA ALA A 375 -17.85 16.50 -18.60
C ALA A 375 -16.74 15.43 -18.68
N LEU A 376 -16.95 14.27 -18.05
CA LEU A 376 -16.05 13.12 -18.10
C LEU A 376 -16.49 12.17 -19.23
N PRO A 377 -15.55 11.61 -20.02
CA PRO A 377 -15.89 10.71 -21.13
C PRO A 377 -16.47 9.36 -20.68
#